data_AF-A0A9Q1J614-F1
#
_entry.id   AF-A0A9Q1J614-F1
#
_cell.length_a   1.000
_cell.length_b   1.000
_cell.length_c   1.000
_cell.angle_alpha   90.00
_cell.angle_beta   90.00
_cell.angle_gamma   90.00
#
_symmetry.space_group_name_H-M   'P 1'
#
loop_
_entity.id
_entity.type
_entity.pdbx_description
1 polymer ?
#
loop_
_entity_poly.entity_id
_entity_poly.type
_entity_poly.pdbx_seq_one_letter_code
_entity_poly.pdbx_strand_id
1 'polypeptide(L)'
;MAAMASLVMKLVSFWKKAHIRQNFPWLFLVISVAGSIVKELQLIPETYFSNRRNVLNVYFVKVSWGWTLLLLFPFITLSNAPNRGLSFVLRRLGSLAVATGVWYACTHSFFYIEDITGSCYESRALEDVRLEFSSKADCRRAGLTWHGYDISGHSFVLAYSALVIAEEIAPMIELKGAGWRGPAYVDVALDVLYVALNGIVALWIWMFACTAIYFHDISHKLLGTSCGILGWYLTYQVWYPKPLSPGLPPLQTEQKRQA
;
A
#
# COMPACT_ATOMS: atom_id res chain seq x y z
N MET A 1 -22.55 0.96 19.37
CA MET A 1 -22.21 2.37 19.12
C MET A 1 -21.10 2.90 20.01
N ALA A 2 -21.21 2.84 21.35
CA ALA A 2 -20.20 3.39 22.26
C ALA A 2 -18.78 2.79 22.10
N ALA A 3 -18.68 1.46 21.96
CA ALA A 3 -17.38 0.79 21.74
C ALA A 3 -16.71 1.20 20.42
N MET A 4 -17.50 1.35 19.35
CA MET A 4 -17.01 1.82 18.04
C MET A 4 -16.47 3.24 18.14
N ALA A 5 -17.24 4.16 18.74
CA ALA A 5 -16.80 5.54 18.95
C ALA A 5 -15.51 5.62 19.79
N SER A 6 -15.39 4.80 20.84
CA SER A 6 -14.17 4.72 21.65
C SER A 6 -12.97 4.25 20.83
N LEU A 7 -13.15 3.21 20.00
CA LEU A 7 -12.10 2.70 19.11
C LEU A 7 -11.67 3.75 18.08
N VAL A 8 -12.61 4.41 17.43
CA VAL A 8 -12.35 5.49 16.47
C VAL A 8 -11.53 6.61 17.12
N MET A 9 -11.91 7.07 18.32
CA MET A 9 -11.18 8.12 19.02
C MET A 9 -9.75 7.70 19.39
N LYS A 10 -9.53 6.44 19.79
CA LYS A 10 -8.18 5.90 20.05
C LYS A 10 -7.33 5.90 18.78
N LEU A 11 -7.89 5.44 17.66
CA LEU A 11 -7.21 5.42 16.36
C LEU A 11 -6.90 6.85 15.87
N VAL A 12 -7.84 7.78 15.99
CA VAL A 12 -7.62 9.20 15.67
C VAL A 12 -6.50 9.76 16.55
N SER A 13 -6.52 9.50 17.86
CA SER A 13 -5.46 9.94 18.77
C SER A 13 -4.10 9.33 18.43
N PHE A 14 -4.06 8.12 17.89
CA PHE A 14 -2.84 7.46 17.44
C PHE A 14 -2.26 8.18 16.21
N TRP A 15 -3.06 8.38 15.16
CA TRP A 15 -2.63 9.05 13.92
C TRP A 15 -2.38 10.55 14.08
N LYS A 16 -2.97 11.19 15.08
CA LYS A 16 -2.73 12.60 15.42
C LYS A 16 -1.27 12.86 15.84
N LYS A 17 -0.56 11.85 16.36
CA LYS A 17 0.83 12.00 16.80
C LYS A 17 1.75 12.18 15.58
N ALA A 18 2.41 13.33 15.49
CA ALA A 18 3.30 13.66 14.36
C ALA A 18 4.40 12.60 14.16
N HIS A 19 5.01 12.12 15.24
CA HIS A 19 6.05 11.09 15.17
C HIS A 19 5.55 9.76 14.58
N ILE A 20 4.26 9.40 14.73
CA ILE A 20 3.71 8.19 14.14
C ILE A 20 3.68 8.35 12.62
N ARG A 21 3.11 9.47 12.12
CA ARG A 21 3.03 9.74 10.68
C ARG A 21 4.40 9.89 10.03
N GLN A 22 5.32 10.62 10.67
CA GLN A 22 6.68 10.85 10.15
C GLN A 22 7.52 9.57 10.12
N ASN A 23 7.37 8.69 11.12
CA ASN A 23 8.14 7.44 11.20
C ASN A 23 7.49 6.26 10.46
N PHE A 24 6.25 6.42 9.99
CA PHE A 24 5.51 5.33 9.35
C PHE A 24 6.19 4.75 8.08
N PRO A 25 6.78 5.55 7.17
CA PRO A 25 7.55 5.00 6.05
C PRO A 25 8.78 4.21 6.50
N TRP A 26 9.46 4.68 7.54
CA TRP A 26 10.66 4.02 8.08
C TRP A 26 10.36 2.65 8.69
N LEU A 27 9.15 2.44 9.21
CA LEU A 27 8.69 1.13 9.68
C LEU A 27 8.85 0.05 8.61
N PHE A 28 8.48 0.34 7.35
CA PHE A 28 8.59 -0.63 6.26
C PHE A 28 10.05 -0.94 5.90
N LEU A 29 10.94 0.04 5.95
CA LEU A 29 12.38 -0.20 5.75
C LEU A 29 12.97 -1.06 6.88
N VAL A 30 12.64 -0.75 8.12
CA VAL A 30 13.10 -1.52 9.29
C VAL A 30 12.59 -2.95 9.21
N ILE A 31 11.30 -3.17 8.91
CA ILE A 31 10.74 -4.52 8.77
C ILE A 31 11.40 -5.26 7.59
N SER A 32 11.65 -4.59 6.46
CA SER A 32 12.28 -5.19 5.28
C SER A 32 13.70 -5.67 5.58
N VAL A 33 14.51 -4.82 6.22
CA VAL A 33 15.90 -5.16 6.61
C VAL A 33 15.92 -6.23 7.70
N ALA A 34 15.18 -6.03 8.80
CA ALA A 34 15.17 -6.97 9.92
C ALA A 34 14.62 -8.34 9.51
N GLY A 35 13.51 -8.38 8.76
CA GLY A 35 12.94 -9.61 8.24
C GLY A 35 13.88 -10.32 7.26
N SER A 36 14.63 -9.57 6.46
CA SER A 36 15.65 -10.12 5.56
C SER A 36 16.80 -10.78 6.32
N ILE A 37 17.30 -10.14 7.38
CA ILE A 37 18.33 -10.72 8.26
C ILE A 37 17.81 -12.00 8.92
N VAL A 38 16.57 -11.96 9.45
CA VAL A 38 15.91 -13.13 10.06
C VAL A 38 15.80 -14.29 9.08
N LYS A 39 15.46 -14.00 7.81
CA LYS A 39 15.39 -15.01 6.74
C LYS A 39 16.76 -15.64 6.44
N GLU A 40 17.80 -14.82 6.29
CA GLU A 40 19.16 -15.31 5.98
C GLU A 40 19.73 -16.17 7.10
N LEU A 41 19.47 -15.78 8.36
CA LEU A 41 19.87 -16.54 9.53
C LEU A 41 19.00 -17.78 9.78
N GLN A 42 17.96 -18.00 8.98
CA GLN A 42 17.01 -19.12 9.09
C GLN A 42 16.43 -19.29 10.51
N LEU A 43 16.22 -18.17 11.22
CA LEU A 43 15.83 -18.20 12.64
C LEU A 43 14.40 -18.69 12.86
N ILE A 44 13.54 -18.62 11.84
CA ILE A 44 12.13 -18.93 11.94
C ILE A 44 11.82 -20.16 11.08
N PRO A 45 11.24 -21.22 11.65
CA PRO A 45 10.87 -22.42 10.91
C PRO A 45 9.71 -22.14 9.94
N GLU A 46 9.50 -23.07 9.01
CA GLU A 46 8.39 -23.04 8.08
C GLU A 46 7.03 -23.04 8.81
N THR A 47 6.15 -22.09 8.46
CA THR A 47 4.80 -21.97 9.03
C THR A 47 3.74 -21.84 7.95
N TYR A 48 2.47 -21.75 8.34
CA TYR A 48 1.34 -21.44 7.45
C TYR A 48 1.62 -20.26 6.50
N PHE A 49 2.30 -19.21 6.99
CA PHE A 49 2.59 -17.99 6.22
C PHE A 49 3.69 -18.16 5.17
N SER A 50 4.52 -19.19 5.29
CA SER A 50 5.49 -19.53 4.25
C SER A 50 4.83 -20.17 3.01
N ASN A 51 3.67 -20.78 3.16
CA ASN A 51 2.95 -21.30 2.00
C ASN A 51 2.38 -20.14 1.16
N ARG A 52 2.92 -19.95 -0.05
CA ARG A 52 2.45 -18.91 -1.01
C ARG A 52 0.96 -19.04 -1.39
N ARG A 53 0.33 -20.19 -1.14
CA ARG A 53 -1.09 -20.45 -1.42
C ARG A 53 -1.99 -20.28 -0.20
N ASN A 54 -1.47 -19.74 0.90
CA ASN A 54 -2.28 -19.44 2.07
C ASN A 54 -3.40 -18.41 1.75
N VAL A 55 -4.48 -18.47 2.51
CA VAL A 55 -5.72 -17.71 2.24
C VAL A 55 -5.45 -16.20 2.23
N LEU A 56 -4.64 -15.71 3.17
CA LEU A 56 -4.33 -14.28 3.23
C LEU A 56 -3.52 -13.82 2.00
N ASN A 57 -2.56 -14.63 1.56
CA ASN A 57 -1.78 -14.26 0.38
C ASN A 57 -2.63 -14.25 -0.90
N VAL A 58 -3.51 -15.26 -1.06
CA VAL A 58 -4.32 -15.40 -2.28
C VAL A 58 -5.43 -14.34 -2.37
N TYR A 59 -6.16 -14.07 -1.28
CA TYR A 59 -7.33 -13.20 -1.32
C TYR A 59 -7.05 -11.76 -0.90
N PHE A 60 -6.08 -11.54 -0.01
CA PHE A 60 -5.76 -10.20 0.46
C PHE A 60 -4.55 -9.63 -0.28
N VAL A 61 -3.40 -10.29 -0.23
CA VAL A 61 -2.16 -9.71 -0.79
C VAL A 61 -2.23 -9.57 -2.30
N LYS A 62 -2.64 -10.62 -3.03
CA LYS A 62 -2.74 -10.55 -4.51
C LYS A 62 -3.74 -9.51 -5.01
N VAL A 63 -4.82 -9.26 -4.26
CA VAL A 63 -5.89 -8.31 -4.62
C VAL A 63 -5.83 -7.05 -3.74
N SER A 64 -4.67 -6.78 -3.14
CA SER A 64 -4.49 -5.74 -2.11
C SER A 64 -4.84 -4.35 -2.58
N TRP A 65 -4.47 -4.03 -3.82
CA TRP A 65 -4.82 -2.76 -4.45
C TRP A 65 -6.34 -2.60 -4.60
N GLY A 66 -7.05 -3.65 -4.98
CA GLY A 66 -8.51 -3.65 -5.11
C GLY A 66 -9.21 -3.34 -3.78
N TRP A 67 -8.77 -3.97 -2.69
CA TRP A 67 -9.30 -3.68 -1.35
C TRP A 67 -8.99 -2.25 -0.88
N THR A 68 -7.81 -1.75 -1.23
CA THR A 68 -7.40 -0.36 -0.92
C THR A 68 -8.34 0.63 -1.60
N LEU A 69 -8.62 0.45 -2.90
CA LEU A 69 -9.55 1.29 -3.66
C LEU A 69 -10.99 1.16 -3.15
N LEU A 70 -11.45 -0.06 -2.86
CA LEU A 70 -12.80 -0.34 -2.37
C LEU A 70 -13.13 0.43 -1.08
N LEU A 71 -12.16 0.54 -0.18
CA LEU A 71 -12.36 1.24 1.09
C LEU A 71 -12.11 2.75 0.99
N LEU A 72 -11.10 3.18 0.23
CA LEU A 72 -10.77 4.61 0.11
C LEU A 72 -11.77 5.40 -0.73
N PHE A 73 -12.34 4.81 -1.79
CA PHE A 73 -13.31 5.50 -2.64
C PHE A 73 -14.54 6.01 -1.86
N PRO A 74 -15.29 5.19 -1.11
CA PRO A 74 -16.40 5.66 -0.29
C PRO A 74 -15.93 6.54 0.87
N PHE A 75 -14.74 6.30 1.44
CA PHE A 75 -14.22 7.14 2.52
C PHE A 75 -13.97 8.58 2.05
N ILE A 76 -13.23 8.77 0.94
CA ILE A 76 -12.89 10.09 0.39
C ILE A 76 -14.15 10.84 -0.04
N THR A 77 -15.13 10.16 -0.64
CA THR A 77 -16.39 10.81 -1.02
C THR A 77 -17.16 11.29 0.22
N LEU A 78 -17.39 10.42 1.20
CA LEU A 78 -18.18 10.75 2.38
C LEU A 78 -17.49 11.78 3.30
N SER A 79 -16.17 11.74 3.42
CA SER A 79 -15.42 12.67 4.28
C SER A 79 -15.39 14.09 3.73
N ASN A 80 -15.57 14.26 2.41
CA ASN A 80 -15.46 15.56 1.73
C ASN A 80 -16.80 16.12 1.24
N ALA A 81 -17.82 15.30 0.97
CA ALA A 81 -19.08 15.74 0.37
C ALA A 81 -19.91 16.77 1.18
N PRO A 82 -20.09 16.67 2.51
CA PRO A 82 -21.07 17.51 3.21
C PRO A 82 -20.79 19.01 3.20
N ASN A 83 -19.51 19.41 3.07
CA ASN A 83 -19.09 20.80 3.19
C ASN A 83 -18.33 21.30 1.96
N ARG A 84 -18.31 20.55 0.85
CA ARG A 84 -17.52 20.88 -0.36
C ARG A 84 -18.31 20.63 -1.64
N GLY A 85 -18.02 21.43 -2.66
CA GLY A 85 -18.60 21.24 -3.99
C GLY A 85 -18.11 19.95 -4.66
N LEU A 86 -18.89 19.46 -5.63
CA LEU A 86 -18.58 18.25 -6.41
C LEU A 86 -17.20 18.30 -7.07
N SER A 87 -16.78 19.47 -7.55
CA SER A 87 -15.45 19.69 -8.15
C SER A 87 -14.30 19.37 -7.18
N PHE A 88 -14.46 19.70 -5.89
CA PHE A 88 -13.47 19.39 -4.86
C PHE A 88 -13.40 17.88 -4.61
N VAL A 89 -14.56 17.22 -4.51
CA VAL A 89 -14.62 15.75 -4.30
C VAL A 89 -14.01 15.01 -5.49
N LEU A 90 -14.34 15.40 -6.73
CA LEU A 90 -13.75 14.81 -7.94
C LEU A 90 -12.25 15.04 -8.00
N ARG A 91 -11.78 16.23 -7.65
CA ARG A 91 -10.33 16.53 -7.55
C ARG A 91 -9.65 15.61 -6.53
N ARG A 92 -10.26 15.39 -5.35
CA ARG A 92 -9.74 14.46 -4.34
C ARG A 92 -9.76 13.01 -4.82
N LEU A 93 -10.82 12.56 -5.49
CA LEU A 93 -10.85 11.23 -6.11
C LEU A 93 -9.78 11.06 -7.20
N GLY A 94 -9.33 12.15 -7.82
CA GLY A 94 -8.15 12.17 -8.68
C GLY A 94 -6.88 11.64 -8.01
N SER A 95 -6.76 11.71 -6.68
CA SER A 95 -5.64 11.10 -5.94
C SER A 95 -5.63 9.57 -6.09
N LEU A 96 -6.79 8.91 -6.09
CA LEU A 96 -6.89 7.47 -6.30
C LEU A 96 -6.54 7.07 -7.74
N ALA A 97 -6.91 7.89 -8.71
CA ALA A 97 -6.52 7.69 -10.10
C ALA A 97 -5.00 7.80 -10.27
N VAL A 98 -4.39 8.85 -9.70
CA VAL A 98 -2.92 9.00 -9.66
C VAL A 98 -2.27 7.82 -8.95
N ALA A 99 -2.79 7.42 -7.79
CA ALA A 99 -2.21 6.35 -7.00
C ALA A 99 -2.28 5.01 -7.76
N THR A 100 -3.36 4.77 -8.50
CA THR A 100 -3.52 3.60 -9.38
C THR A 100 -2.56 3.66 -10.56
N GLY A 101 -2.32 4.84 -11.14
CA GLY A 101 -1.33 5.05 -12.19
C GLY A 101 0.09 4.72 -11.71
N VAL A 102 0.47 5.16 -10.51
CA VAL A 102 1.77 4.83 -9.89
C VAL A 102 1.89 3.32 -9.65
N TRP A 103 0.87 2.70 -9.06
CA TRP A 103 0.84 1.25 -8.86
C TRP A 103 1.00 0.48 -10.18
N TYR A 104 0.22 0.85 -11.20
CA TYR A 104 0.27 0.22 -12.51
C TYR A 104 1.65 0.38 -13.16
N ALA A 105 2.19 1.60 -13.16
CA ALA A 105 3.52 1.87 -13.72
C ALA A 105 4.61 1.04 -13.02
N CYS A 106 4.66 1.05 -11.68
CA CYS A 106 5.66 0.28 -10.93
C CYS A 106 5.53 -1.23 -11.17
N THR A 107 4.32 -1.79 -11.07
CA THR A 107 4.12 -3.24 -11.29
C THR A 107 4.49 -3.66 -12.71
N HIS A 108 4.10 -2.87 -13.71
CA HIS A 108 4.47 -3.14 -15.10
C HIS A 108 5.97 -3.02 -15.34
N SER A 109 6.64 -2.04 -14.72
CA SER A 109 8.11 -1.93 -14.78
C SER A 109 8.79 -3.14 -14.14
N PHE A 110 8.27 -3.68 -13.03
CA PHE A 110 8.85 -4.88 -12.40
C PHE A 110 8.76 -6.11 -13.31
N PHE A 111 7.60 -6.34 -13.94
CA PHE A 111 7.46 -7.43 -14.91
C PHE A 111 8.40 -7.25 -16.10
N TYR A 112 8.51 -6.02 -16.61
CA TYR A 112 9.43 -5.71 -17.70
C TYR A 112 10.90 -5.97 -17.31
N ILE A 113 11.31 -5.57 -16.11
CA ILE A 113 12.67 -5.82 -15.59
C ILE A 113 12.93 -7.33 -15.47
N GLU A 114 11.96 -8.10 -14.97
CA GLU A 114 12.10 -9.55 -14.86
C GLU A 114 12.24 -10.24 -16.23
N ASP A 115 11.50 -9.76 -17.24
CA ASP A 115 11.56 -10.28 -18.61
C ASP A 115 12.89 -9.95 -19.29
N ILE A 116 13.45 -8.75 -19.13
CA ILE A 116 14.73 -8.40 -19.77
C ILE A 116 15.96 -8.97 -19.05
N THR A 117 15.87 -9.21 -17.75
CA THR A 117 17.00 -9.73 -16.94
C THR A 117 17.00 -11.25 -16.85
N GLY A 118 15.90 -11.89 -17.23
CA GLY A 118 15.72 -13.31 -17.04
C GLY A 118 16.15 -14.16 -18.23
N SER A 119 16.24 -15.45 -17.99
CA SER A 119 16.52 -16.47 -19.00
C SER A 119 15.67 -17.71 -18.73
N CYS A 120 15.39 -18.46 -19.80
CA CYS A 120 14.61 -19.67 -19.75
C CYS A 120 15.51 -20.89 -19.61
N TYR A 121 15.22 -21.77 -18.65
CA TYR A 121 15.99 -22.97 -18.32
C TYR A 121 15.11 -24.21 -18.41
N GLU A 122 15.69 -25.31 -18.85
CA GLU A 122 14.98 -26.59 -19.00
C GLU A 122 14.77 -27.30 -17.67
N SER A 123 15.73 -27.17 -16.75
CA SER A 123 15.72 -27.80 -15.45
C SER A 123 15.82 -26.76 -14.32
N ARG A 124 15.33 -27.13 -13.12
CA ARG A 124 15.49 -26.31 -11.90
C ARG A 124 16.94 -26.23 -11.40
N ALA A 125 17.82 -27.08 -11.93
CA ALA A 125 19.26 -27.00 -11.67
C ALA A 125 19.94 -25.85 -12.42
N LEU A 126 19.18 -25.04 -13.18
CA LEU A 126 19.68 -23.94 -14.02
C LEU A 126 20.69 -24.40 -15.08
N GLU A 127 20.54 -25.66 -15.50
CA GLU A 127 21.27 -26.27 -16.61
C GLU A 127 20.52 -26.00 -17.93
N ASP A 128 21.29 -25.84 -19.01
CA ASP A 128 20.84 -25.61 -20.39
C ASP A 128 19.89 -24.40 -20.60
N VAL A 129 20.50 -23.26 -20.94
CA VAL A 129 19.79 -22.02 -21.28
C VAL A 129 19.14 -22.13 -22.66
N ARG A 130 17.82 -21.93 -22.72
CA ARG A 130 17.04 -21.88 -23.96
C ARG A 130 16.93 -20.43 -24.42
N LEU A 131 17.78 -20.02 -25.36
CA LEU A 131 17.81 -18.67 -25.94
C LEU A 131 16.61 -18.34 -26.84
N GLU A 132 15.83 -19.35 -27.23
CA GLU A 132 14.65 -19.19 -28.10
C GLU A 132 13.48 -18.46 -27.42
N PHE A 133 13.42 -18.46 -26.08
CA PHE A 133 12.34 -17.83 -25.32
C PHE A 133 12.84 -16.56 -24.63
N SER A 134 12.37 -15.40 -25.12
CA SER A 134 12.71 -14.08 -24.57
C SER A 134 11.69 -13.53 -23.57
N SER A 135 10.59 -14.25 -23.30
CA SER A 135 9.59 -13.85 -22.32
C SER A 135 9.31 -14.95 -21.30
N LYS A 136 9.06 -14.54 -20.05
CA LYS A 136 8.64 -15.46 -18.96
C LYS A 136 7.37 -16.21 -19.32
N ALA A 137 6.45 -15.57 -20.03
CA ALA A 137 5.17 -16.17 -20.41
C ALA A 137 5.37 -17.32 -21.41
N ASP A 138 6.18 -17.13 -22.46
CA ASP A 138 6.43 -18.16 -23.47
C ASP A 138 7.23 -19.33 -22.88
N CYS A 139 8.26 -19.02 -22.08
CA CYS A 139 9.04 -20.02 -21.34
C CYS A 139 8.14 -20.92 -20.47
N ARG A 140 7.22 -20.33 -19.71
CA ARG A 140 6.29 -21.10 -18.86
C ARG A 140 5.26 -21.89 -19.65
N ARG A 141 4.81 -21.39 -20.81
CA ARG A 141 3.91 -22.14 -21.69
C ARG A 141 4.58 -23.39 -22.26
N ALA A 142 5.89 -23.33 -22.48
CA ALA A 142 6.70 -24.47 -22.89
C ALA A 142 6.98 -25.47 -21.74
N GLY A 143 6.50 -25.21 -20.53
CA GLY A 143 6.75 -26.07 -19.35
C GLY A 143 8.12 -25.87 -18.72
N LEU A 144 8.87 -24.84 -19.14
CA LEU A 144 10.23 -24.55 -18.70
C LEU A 144 10.25 -23.56 -17.52
N THR A 145 11.41 -23.41 -16.89
CA THR A 145 11.60 -22.56 -15.71
C THR A 145 12.25 -21.23 -16.08
N TRP A 146 11.57 -20.12 -15.79
CA TRP A 146 12.14 -18.77 -15.94
C TRP A 146 12.88 -18.35 -14.67
N HIS A 147 14.11 -17.85 -14.82
CA HIS A 147 14.88 -17.26 -13.73
C HIS A 147 15.34 -15.86 -14.14
N GLY A 148 14.87 -14.84 -13.42
CA GLY A 148 15.20 -13.44 -13.67
C GLY A 148 15.12 -12.62 -12.38
N TYR A 149 15.43 -11.33 -12.48
CA TYR A 149 15.44 -10.42 -11.34
C TYR A 149 14.01 -10.04 -10.93
N ASP A 150 13.43 -10.80 -10.00
CA ASP A 150 12.03 -10.67 -9.54
C ASP A 150 11.89 -9.70 -8.36
N ILE A 151 11.81 -8.40 -8.67
CA ILE A 151 11.51 -7.34 -7.69
C ILE A 151 10.20 -7.66 -6.97
N SER A 152 10.21 -7.59 -5.64
CA SER A 152 9.06 -8.00 -4.83
C SER A 152 7.87 -7.03 -4.97
N GLY A 153 6.96 -7.34 -5.90
CA GLY A 153 5.72 -6.60 -6.09
C GLY A 153 4.82 -6.58 -4.85
N HIS A 154 4.84 -7.63 -4.02
CA HIS A 154 4.12 -7.65 -2.74
C HIS A 154 4.71 -6.65 -1.73
N SER A 155 6.03 -6.58 -1.63
CA SER A 155 6.70 -5.59 -0.77
C SER A 155 6.35 -4.17 -1.19
N PHE A 156 6.32 -3.91 -2.50
CA PHE A 156 5.87 -2.64 -3.07
C PHE A 156 4.42 -2.33 -2.70
N VAL A 157 3.46 -3.16 -3.13
CA VAL A 157 2.03 -2.83 -3.04
C VAL A 157 1.55 -2.71 -1.59
N LEU A 158 2.05 -3.57 -0.68
CA LEU A 158 1.65 -3.54 0.72
C LEU A 158 2.14 -2.27 1.43
N ALA A 159 3.40 -1.89 1.22
CA ALA A 159 3.95 -0.65 1.77
C ALA A 159 3.26 0.58 1.16
N TYR A 160 3.13 0.60 -0.16
CA TYR A 160 2.49 1.70 -0.88
C TYR A 160 1.03 1.91 -0.47
N SER A 161 0.22 0.84 -0.45
CA SER A 161 -1.18 0.89 0.01
C SER A 161 -1.29 1.42 1.43
N ALA A 162 -0.47 0.92 2.36
CA ALA A 162 -0.53 1.36 3.75
C ALA A 162 -0.19 2.87 3.89
N LEU A 163 0.82 3.35 3.17
CA LEU A 163 1.22 4.75 3.16
C LEU A 163 0.15 5.66 2.55
N VAL A 164 -0.45 5.27 1.43
CA VAL A 164 -1.58 5.98 0.81
C VAL A 164 -2.77 6.05 1.77
N ILE A 165 -3.13 4.94 2.41
CA ILE A 165 -4.24 4.93 3.39
C ILE A 165 -3.92 5.85 4.56
N ALA A 166 -2.70 5.81 5.11
CA ALA A 166 -2.30 6.63 6.25
C ALA A 166 -2.44 8.14 5.99
N GLU A 167 -2.21 8.59 4.76
CA GLU A 167 -2.46 9.98 4.36
C GLU A 167 -3.95 10.26 4.16
N GLU A 168 -4.64 9.42 3.38
CA GLU A 168 -6.03 9.68 3.00
C GLU A 168 -7.00 9.63 4.19
N ILE A 169 -6.67 8.92 5.28
CA ILE A 169 -7.49 8.89 6.49
C ILE A 169 -7.30 10.12 7.42
N ALA A 170 -6.33 10.99 7.13
CA ALA A 170 -6.02 12.16 7.95
C ALA A 170 -7.21 13.11 8.23
N PRO A 171 -8.19 13.32 7.31
CA PRO A 171 -9.35 14.17 7.58
C PRO A 171 -10.17 13.75 8.82
N MET A 172 -10.09 12.47 9.22
CA MET A 172 -10.80 11.97 10.40
C MET A 172 -10.38 12.67 11.70
N ILE A 173 -9.14 13.17 11.77
CA ILE A 173 -8.63 13.94 12.93
C ILE A 173 -9.47 15.19 13.14
N GLU A 174 -9.79 15.90 12.06
CA GLU A 174 -10.58 17.13 12.11
C GLU A 174 -12.07 16.82 12.26
N LEU A 175 -12.59 15.83 11.52
CA LEU A 175 -14.01 15.48 11.59
C LEU A 175 -14.44 15.06 13.01
N LYS A 176 -13.59 14.33 13.73
CA LYS A 176 -13.85 13.96 15.12
C LYS A 176 -13.40 15.01 16.14
N GLY A 177 -12.40 15.84 15.80
CA GLY A 177 -11.94 16.94 16.67
C GLY A 177 -12.90 18.13 16.72
N ALA A 178 -13.44 18.56 15.58
CA ALA A 178 -14.34 19.71 15.45
C ALA A 178 -15.82 19.37 15.68
N GLY A 179 -16.15 18.08 15.77
CA GLY A 179 -17.50 17.55 15.85
C GLY A 179 -18.17 17.48 14.47
N TRP A 180 -18.65 16.30 14.10
CA TRP A 180 -19.36 16.06 12.85
C TRP A 180 -20.66 16.89 12.78
N ARG A 181 -20.90 17.55 11.63
CA ARG A 181 -22.07 18.42 11.40
C ARG A 181 -23.02 17.93 10.31
N GLY A 182 -22.75 16.77 9.72
CA GLY A 182 -23.58 16.17 8.67
C GLY A 182 -24.64 15.21 9.20
N PRO A 183 -25.32 14.47 8.30
CA PRO A 183 -26.28 13.45 8.70
C PRO A 183 -25.64 12.35 9.55
N ALA A 184 -26.39 11.82 10.53
CA ALA A 184 -25.89 10.81 11.47
C ALA A 184 -25.45 9.51 10.75
N TYR A 185 -26.17 9.08 9.71
CA TYR A 185 -25.81 7.85 8.99
C TYR A 185 -24.45 7.96 8.27
N VAL A 186 -24.04 9.15 7.84
CA VAL A 186 -22.73 9.39 7.23
C VAL A 186 -21.63 9.28 8.28
N ASP A 187 -21.86 9.80 9.50
CA ASP A 187 -20.91 9.68 10.61
C ASP A 187 -20.64 8.20 10.96
N VAL A 188 -21.71 7.39 11.04
CA VAL A 188 -21.59 5.95 11.28
C VAL A 188 -20.85 5.25 10.15
N ALA A 189 -21.15 5.58 8.89
CA ALA A 189 -20.46 5.01 7.74
C ALA A 189 -18.96 5.37 7.74
N LEU A 190 -18.61 6.61 8.06
CA LEU A 190 -17.22 7.05 8.19
C LEU A 190 -16.49 6.31 9.32
N ASP A 191 -17.13 6.11 10.47
CA ASP A 191 -16.56 5.34 11.58
C ASP A 191 -16.24 3.90 11.17
N VAL A 192 -17.18 3.23 10.49
CA VAL A 192 -16.99 1.86 10.00
C VAL A 192 -15.87 1.80 8.97
N LEU A 193 -15.86 2.71 7.99
CA LEU A 193 -14.81 2.77 6.97
C LEU A 193 -13.44 3.08 7.58
N TYR A 194 -13.37 4.01 8.53
CA TYR A 194 -12.12 4.37 9.20
C TYR A 194 -11.55 3.19 10.00
N VAL A 195 -12.39 2.45 10.72
CA VAL A 195 -11.97 1.22 11.41
C VAL A 195 -11.53 0.14 10.42
N ALA A 196 -12.25 -0.05 9.32
CA ALA A 196 -11.87 -1.00 8.27
C ALA A 196 -10.52 -0.63 7.61
N LEU A 197 -10.29 0.65 7.32
CA LEU A 197 -9.02 1.17 6.77
C LEU A 197 -7.85 0.98 7.74
N ASN A 198 -8.07 1.19 9.04
CA ASN A 198 -7.05 0.88 10.05
C ASN A 198 -6.78 -0.62 10.16
N GLY A 199 -7.83 -1.44 10.12
CA GLY A 199 -7.72 -2.89 10.13
C GLY A 199 -6.94 -3.43 8.92
N ILE A 200 -7.21 -2.90 7.73
CA ILE A 200 -6.50 -3.33 6.52
C ILE A 200 -5.03 -2.86 6.53
N VAL A 201 -4.73 -1.67 7.07
CA VAL A 201 -3.33 -1.23 7.27
C VAL A 201 -2.58 -2.16 8.21
N ALA A 202 -3.20 -2.56 9.33
CA ALA A 202 -2.60 -3.54 10.24
C ALA A 202 -2.33 -4.88 9.54
N LEU A 203 -3.27 -5.34 8.71
CA LEU A 203 -3.09 -6.54 7.88
C LEU A 203 -1.96 -6.38 6.86
N TRP A 204 -1.82 -5.22 6.21
CA TRP A 204 -0.72 -4.94 5.29
C TRP A 204 0.64 -4.95 5.98
N ILE A 205 0.76 -4.36 7.17
CA ILE A 205 1.99 -4.42 7.96
C ILE A 205 2.33 -5.87 8.31
N TRP A 206 1.34 -6.65 8.76
CA TRP A 206 1.53 -8.07 9.08
C TRP A 206 1.99 -8.88 7.86
N MET A 207 1.27 -8.78 6.73
CA MET A 207 1.61 -9.51 5.51
C MET A 207 2.94 -9.04 4.89
N PHE A 208 3.30 -7.77 5.06
CA PHE A 208 4.60 -7.25 4.68
C PHE A 208 5.71 -7.88 5.53
N ALA A 209 5.51 -8.01 6.85
CA ALA A 209 6.45 -8.70 7.73
C ALA A 209 6.61 -10.19 7.36
N CYS A 210 5.51 -10.89 7.10
CA CYS A 210 5.57 -12.27 6.58
C CYS A 210 6.34 -12.35 5.26
N THR A 211 6.15 -11.37 4.36
CA THR A 211 6.86 -11.31 3.09
C THR A 211 8.35 -11.09 3.28
N ALA A 212 8.73 -10.24 4.24
CA ALA A 212 10.13 -9.98 4.58
C ALA A 212 10.81 -11.22 5.19
N ILE A 213 10.10 -12.04 5.96
CA ILE A 213 10.66 -13.23 6.62
C ILE A 213 10.71 -14.45 5.70
N TYR A 214 9.67 -14.72 4.89
CA TYR A 214 9.56 -16.01 4.20
C TYR A 214 9.89 -15.98 2.69
N PHE A 215 9.73 -14.85 2.01
CA PHE A 215 9.84 -14.78 0.55
C PHE A 215 11.03 -13.93 0.10
N HIS A 216 11.37 -13.94 -1.20
CA HIS A 216 12.35 -13.10 -1.93
C HIS A 216 13.75 -12.89 -1.31
N ASP A 217 14.71 -12.52 -2.15
CA ASP A 217 16.03 -12.10 -1.68
C ASP A 217 16.01 -10.65 -1.17
N ILE A 218 17.06 -10.27 -0.43
CA ILE A 218 17.14 -8.96 0.24
C ILE A 218 16.97 -7.82 -0.76
N SER A 219 17.73 -7.87 -1.87
CA SER A 219 17.72 -6.80 -2.87
C SER A 219 16.34 -6.64 -3.52
N HIS A 220 15.66 -7.75 -3.84
CA HIS A 220 14.32 -7.76 -4.43
C HIS A 220 13.27 -7.12 -3.51
N LYS A 221 13.37 -7.35 -2.19
CA LYS A 221 12.49 -6.72 -1.19
C LYS A 221 12.77 -5.23 -1.05
N LEU A 222 14.04 -4.87 -0.87
CA LEU A 222 14.45 -3.48 -0.63
C LEU A 222 14.08 -2.59 -1.81
N LEU A 223 14.24 -3.06 -3.05
CA LEU A 223 13.80 -2.31 -4.23
C LEU A 223 12.29 -2.15 -4.27
N GLY A 224 11.52 -3.22 -4.04
CA GLY A 224 10.06 -3.16 -3.98
C GLY A 224 9.57 -2.17 -2.91
N THR A 225 10.10 -2.27 -1.69
CA THR A 225 9.79 -1.35 -0.58
C THR A 225 10.16 0.10 -0.92
N SER A 226 11.35 0.32 -1.50
CA SER A 226 11.82 1.66 -1.87
C SER A 226 10.94 2.30 -2.95
N CYS A 227 10.50 1.53 -3.96
CA CYS A 227 9.54 2.02 -4.95
C CYS A 227 8.21 2.44 -4.30
N GLY A 228 7.74 1.72 -3.28
CA GLY A 228 6.50 2.03 -2.57
C GLY A 228 6.61 3.34 -1.81
N ILE A 229 7.70 3.51 -1.07
CA ILE A 229 7.99 4.75 -0.33
C ILE A 229 8.20 5.91 -1.30
N LEU A 230 8.94 5.70 -2.39
CA LEU A 230 9.20 6.73 -3.39
C LEU A 230 7.91 7.20 -4.08
N GLY A 231 7.03 6.27 -4.47
CA GLY A 231 5.74 6.60 -5.08
C GLY A 231 4.88 7.45 -4.14
N TRP A 232 4.81 7.10 -2.86
CA TRP A 232 4.13 7.90 -1.84
C TRP A 232 4.80 9.26 -1.64
N TYR A 233 6.13 9.31 -1.52
CA TYR A 233 6.87 10.55 -1.27
C TYR A 233 6.70 11.55 -2.42
N LEU A 234 6.88 11.10 -3.67
CA LEU A 234 6.72 11.95 -4.85
C LEU A 234 5.29 12.50 -4.98
N THR A 235 4.28 11.71 -4.62
CA THR A 235 2.89 12.15 -4.67
C THR A 235 2.55 13.07 -3.51
N TYR A 236 2.59 12.59 -2.26
CA TYR A 236 2.09 13.32 -1.10
C TYR A 236 3.04 14.41 -0.60
N GLN A 237 4.36 14.20 -0.65
CA GLN A 237 5.31 15.17 -0.09
C GLN A 237 5.76 16.21 -1.13
N VAL A 238 5.79 15.86 -2.42
CA VAL A 238 6.33 16.73 -3.47
C VAL A 238 5.26 17.32 -4.39
N TRP A 239 4.33 16.52 -4.90
CA TRP A 239 3.38 16.98 -5.93
C TRP A 239 2.06 17.51 -5.38
N TYR A 240 1.42 16.82 -4.45
CA TYR A 240 0.11 17.18 -3.90
C TYR A 240 0.06 18.53 -3.17
N PRO A 241 1.16 19.08 -2.63
CA PRO A 241 1.19 20.46 -2.14
C PRO A 241 1.08 21.53 -3.25
N LYS A 242 1.30 21.18 -4.52
CA LYS A 242 1.31 22.12 -5.67
C LYS A 242 -0.10 22.37 -6.23
N PRO A 243 -0.36 23.54 -6.86
CA PRO A 243 -1.70 23.92 -7.32
C PRO A 243 -2.29 23.00 -8.39
N LEU A 244 -1.47 22.46 -9.30
CA LEU A 244 -1.88 21.53 -10.35
C LEU A 244 -1.74 20.07 -9.89
N SER A 245 -2.49 19.71 -8.86
CA SER A 245 -2.50 18.36 -8.28
C SER A 245 -3.88 18.02 -7.68
N PRO A 246 -4.16 16.75 -7.35
CA PRO A 246 -5.32 16.36 -6.54
C PRO A 246 -5.42 17.05 -5.16
N GLY A 247 -4.35 17.71 -4.71
CA GLY A 247 -4.24 18.33 -3.39
C GLY A 247 -3.90 17.35 -2.29
N LEU A 248 -3.65 17.85 -1.08
CA LEU A 248 -3.57 17.03 0.13
C LEU A 248 -4.95 16.76 0.71
N PRO A 249 -5.14 15.66 1.48
CA PRO A 249 -6.32 15.47 2.31
C PRO A 249 -6.51 16.69 3.23
N PRO A 250 -7.73 17.24 3.35
CA PRO A 250 -7.93 18.49 4.08
C PRO A 250 -7.70 18.30 5.59
N LEU A 251 -6.73 19.06 6.11
CA LEU A 251 -6.55 19.33 7.53
C LEU A 251 -6.85 20.83 7.73
N GLN A 252 -7.83 21.19 8.56
CA GLN A 252 -8.38 22.56 8.63
C GLN A 252 -7.35 23.62 9.05
N THR A 253 -6.22 23.23 9.63
CA THR A 253 -5.17 24.17 10.06
C THR A 253 -4.56 24.97 8.90
N GLU A 254 -4.62 24.47 7.65
CA GLU A 254 -4.08 25.19 6.48
C GLU A 254 -5.08 26.20 5.86
N GLN A 255 -6.38 26.03 6.04
CA GLN A 255 -7.37 26.93 5.46
C GLN A 255 -7.48 28.28 6.19
N LYS A 256 -7.07 28.36 7.46
CA LYS A 256 -7.01 29.64 8.20
C LYS A 256 -5.75 30.47 7.90
N ARG A 257 -4.82 29.95 7.09
CA ARG A 257 -3.60 30.68 6.68
C ARG A 257 -3.69 31.30 5.28
N GLN A 258 -4.76 31.00 4.53
CA GLN A 258 -4.98 31.44 3.15
C GLN A 258 -6.27 32.25 2.97
N ALA A 259 -6.95 32.58 4.06
CA ALA A 259 -8.07 33.53 4.12
C ALA A 259 -7.67 34.69 5.04
#